data_AF-A0A401GLZ4-F1
#
_entry.id   AF-A0A401GLZ4-F1
#
_cell.length_a   1.000
_cell.length_b   1.000
_cell.length_c   1.000
_cell.angle_alpha   90.00
_cell.angle_beta   90.00
_cell.angle_gamma   90.00
#
_symmetry.space_group_name_H-M   'P 1'
#
loop_
_entity.id
_entity.type
_entity.pdbx_description
1 polymer ?
#
loop_
_entity_poly.entity_id
_entity_poly.type
_entity_poly.pdbx_seq_one_letter_code
_entity_poly.pdbx_strand_id
1 'polypeptide(L)'
;MRLLGQTQHGIYAEDPMDNVHPDTLKQYYGVMGSIRNRPVGQTGAGHPDDEPMEEDSSDEEADETDHAIEELENQIEGDQEQHIRHKPIKVATHQDPFPNPNHKNLFLTILQEVRNAGLIPAGYGARAEEWEGGQYLEESIKFSKKKKELIVTLPSEIWLPRAILWVQALDIMMRLGVGEH
;
A
#
# COMPACT_ATOMS: atom_id res chain seq x y z
N MET A 1 11.51 20.14 -0.53
CA MET A 1 10.90 21.12 0.41
C MET A 1 9.42 21.28 0.05
N ARG A 2 8.56 20.38 0.54
CA ARG A 2 7.14 20.23 0.12
C ARG A 2 6.17 21.09 0.94
N LEU A 3 6.62 21.66 2.07
CA LEU A 3 5.77 22.30 3.07
C LEU A 3 5.36 23.75 2.74
N LEU A 4 6.23 24.55 2.11
CA LEU A 4 5.92 25.98 1.87
C LEU A 4 4.86 26.18 0.76
N GLY A 5 4.83 25.30 -0.24
CA GLY A 5 3.87 25.39 -1.34
C GLY A 5 2.43 25.14 -0.90
N GLN A 6 2.25 24.20 0.04
CA GLN A 6 0.93 23.80 0.56
C GLN A 6 0.24 24.91 1.36
N THR A 7 0.99 25.82 1.98
CA THR A 7 0.41 26.91 2.77
C THR A 7 -0.06 28.11 1.95
N GLN A 8 0.43 28.28 0.71
CA GLN A 8 0.15 29.47 -0.10
C GLN A 8 -0.94 29.27 -1.16
N HIS A 9 -1.07 28.07 -1.75
CA HIS A 9 -1.92 27.86 -2.93
C HIS A 9 -3.19 27.05 -2.65
N GLY A 10 -3.44 26.67 -1.40
CA GLY A 10 -4.54 25.76 -1.05
C GLY A 10 -4.25 24.32 -1.46
N ILE A 11 -5.05 23.40 -0.93
CA ILE A 11 -5.02 21.98 -1.32
C ILE A 11 -6.07 21.86 -2.43
N TYR A 12 -5.64 21.57 -3.65
CA TYR A 12 -6.55 21.23 -4.74
C TYR A 12 -7.24 19.91 -4.38
N ALA A 13 -8.55 19.95 -4.18
CA ALA A 13 -9.32 18.82 -3.67
C ALA A 13 -9.43 17.66 -4.67
N GLU A 14 -9.24 17.95 -5.95
CA GLU A 14 -9.24 16.98 -7.04
C GLU A 14 -8.09 17.37 -7.98
N ASP A 15 -6.91 16.79 -7.75
CA ASP A 15 -5.81 16.89 -8.70
C ASP A 15 -6.06 15.84 -9.79
N PRO A 16 -6.40 16.23 -11.03
CA PRO A 16 -6.65 15.28 -12.11
C PRO A 16 -5.41 14.42 -12.46
N MET A 17 -4.24 14.75 -11.91
CA MET A 17 -2.99 14.00 -12.12
C MET A 17 -2.50 13.22 -10.89
N ASP A 18 -3.28 13.14 -9.79
CA ASP A 18 -2.86 12.49 -8.53
C ASP A 18 -2.59 10.98 -8.68
N ASN A 19 -3.07 10.37 -9.77
CA ASN A 19 -2.89 8.95 -10.10
C ASN A 19 -1.95 8.69 -11.29
N VAL A 20 -1.27 9.72 -11.83
CA VAL A 20 -0.28 9.53 -12.90
C VAL A 20 1.10 9.29 -12.29
N HIS A 21 1.74 8.19 -12.65
CA HIS A 21 3.04 7.81 -12.08
C HIS A 21 4.10 8.90 -12.37
N PRO A 22 4.94 9.27 -11.38
CA PRO A 22 5.86 10.40 -11.52
C PRO A 22 6.90 10.23 -12.64
N ASP A 23 7.28 9.00 -12.98
CA ASP A 23 8.18 8.75 -14.12
C ASP A 23 7.50 9.00 -15.47
N THR A 24 6.17 8.83 -15.55
CA THR A 24 5.36 9.17 -16.73
C THR A 24 5.26 10.70 -16.85
N LEU A 25 5.00 11.40 -15.74
CA LEU A 25 5.08 12.86 -15.70
C LEU A 25 6.49 13.37 -16.08
N LYS A 26 7.54 12.67 -15.65
CA LYS A 26 8.92 13.03 -15.98
C LYS A 26 9.29 12.77 -17.44
N GLN A 27 8.69 11.76 -18.07
CA GLN A 27 8.93 11.44 -19.48
C GLN A 27 8.29 12.47 -20.41
N TYR A 28 7.10 12.98 -20.08
CA TYR A 28 6.34 13.89 -20.96
C TYR A 28 6.39 15.37 -20.53
N TYR A 29 6.50 15.65 -19.24
CA TYR A 29 6.59 17.00 -18.65
C TYR A 29 7.91 17.28 -17.93
N GLY A 30 8.81 16.30 -17.86
CA GLY A 30 10.11 16.50 -17.23
C GLY A 30 11.02 17.39 -18.06
N VAL A 31 11.89 18.13 -17.37
CA VAL A 31 12.86 19.07 -17.96
C VAL A 31 13.99 18.39 -18.75
N MET A 32 13.91 17.07 -18.94
CA MET A 32 14.93 16.20 -19.56
C MET A 32 14.62 15.88 -21.03
N GLY A 33 13.82 16.72 -21.70
CA GLY A 33 13.71 16.71 -23.16
C GLY A 33 14.77 17.59 -23.82
N SER A 34 14.96 17.45 -25.13
CA SER A 34 15.78 18.33 -25.96
C SER A 34 15.44 19.81 -25.68
N ILE A 35 16.47 20.67 -25.54
CA ILE A 35 16.28 22.11 -25.26
C ILE A 35 15.36 22.72 -26.32
N ARG A 36 14.12 23.05 -25.95
CA ARG A 36 13.26 23.94 -26.75
C ARG A 36 13.78 25.37 -26.56
N ASN A 37 14.31 25.97 -27.61
CA ASN A 37 14.68 27.40 -27.60
C ASN A 37 13.42 28.23 -27.44
N ARG A 38 13.22 28.80 -26.25
CA ARG A 38 12.10 29.70 -25.96
C ARG A 38 12.49 31.14 -26.30
N PRO A 39 11.60 31.93 -26.91
CA PRO A 39 11.85 33.35 -27.14
C PRO A 39 12.01 34.11 -25.82
N VAL A 40 12.72 35.24 -25.87
CA VAL A 40 13.02 36.07 -24.70
C VAL A 40 11.72 36.55 -24.07
N GLY A 41 11.41 36.06 -22.86
CA GLY A 41 10.21 36.42 -22.09
C GLY A 41 9.36 35.23 -21.63
N GLN A 42 9.49 34.04 -22.25
CA GLN A 42 8.72 32.86 -21.83
C GLN A 42 9.48 31.99 -20.82
N THR A 43 8.99 31.97 -19.58
CA THR A 43 9.58 31.19 -18.47
C THR A 43 9.05 29.75 -18.39
N GLY A 44 8.03 29.39 -19.17
CA GLY A 44 7.44 28.05 -19.23
C GLY A 44 6.68 27.63 -17.97
N ALA A 45 6.32 28.59 -17.11
CA ALA A 45 5.12 28.48 -16.29
C ALA A 45 3.97 28.98 -17.16
N GLY A 46 2.92 28.18 -17.37
CA GLY A 46 1.85 28.41 -18.36
C GLY A 46 1.45 29.88 -18.56
N HIS A 47 1.22 30.27 -19.81
CA HIS A 47 0.71 31.60 -20.14
C HIS A 47 -0.70 31.77 -19.58
N PRO A 48 -1.03 32.94 -18.98
CA PRO A 48 -2.42 33.30 -18.74
C PRO A 48 -3.16 33.43 -20.07
N ASP A 49 -4.44 33.05 -20.09
CA ASP A 49 -5.30 33.06 -21.29
C ASP A 49 -5.50 34.45 -21.94
N ASP A 50 -4.98 35.51 -21.32
CA ASP A 50 -5.16 36.90 -21.73
C ASP A 50 -4.09 37.41 -22.73
N GLU A 51 -3.10 36.59 -23.10
CA GLU A 51 -2.17 36.92 -24.19
C GLU A 51 -2.71 36.38 -25.52
N PRO A 52 -2.79 37.20 -26.59
CA PRO A 52 -3.29 36.74 -27.88
C PRO A 52 -2.41 35.60 -28.38
N MET A 53 -2.98 34.39 -28.49
CA MET A 53 -2.33 33.27 -29.14
C MET A 53 -1.97 33.69 -30.57
N GLU A 54 -0.68 33.77 -30.86
CA GLU A 54 -0.24 33.72 -32.26
C GLU A 54 -0.60 32.32 -32.78
N GLU A 55 -1.53 32.30 -33.73
CA GLU A 55 -2.09 31.13 -34.38
C GLU A 55 -1.01 30.41 -35.19
N ASP A 56 -0.30 29.46 -34.56
CA ASP A 56 0.57 28.52 -35.28
C ASP A 56 -0.25 27.30 -35.71
N SER A 57 -0.82 27.42 -36.91
CA SER A 57 -1.53 26.39 -37.64
C SER A 57 -0.63 25.18 -37.92
N SER A 58 -0.85 24.06 -37.21
CA SER A 58 -0.53 22.72 -37.73
C SER A 58 -1.56 21.71 -37.22
N ASP A 59 -2.64 21.61 -37.98
CA ASP A 59 -3.79 20.73 -37.79
C ASP A 59 -3.57 19.49 -38.68
N GLU A 60 -2.89 18.45 -38.19
CA GLU A 60 -2.67 17.22 -38.98
C GLU A 60 -2.26 15.95 -38.18
N GLU A 61 -2.51 15.84 -36.87
CA GLU A 61 -2.06 14.66 -36.06
C GLU A 61 -3.10 14.18 -35.00
N ALA A 62 -4.40 14.20 -35.32
CA ALA A 62 -5.46 13.81 -34.37
C ALA A 62 -5.91 12.33 -34.47
N ASP A 63 -5.53 11.59 -35.52
CA ASP A 63 -6.09 10.26 -35.84
C ASP A 63 -5.19 9.08 -35.38
N GLU A 64 -3.89 9.29 -35.14
CA GLU A 64 -2.98 8.23 -34.70
C GLU A 64 -2.98 7.98 -33.18
N THR A 65 -3.48 8.95 -32.39
CA THR A 65 -3.46 8.88 -30.92
C THR A 65 -4.54 7.97 -30.34
N ASP A 66 -5.71 7.87 -30.97
CA ASP A 66 -6.83 7.06 -30.46
C ASP A 66 -6.54 5.55 -30.57
N HIS A 67 -5.91 5.11 -31.67
CA HIS A 67 -5.51 3.71 -31.83
C HIS A 67 -4.41 3.28 -30.85
N ALA A 68 -3.49 4.19 -30.51
CA ALA A 68 -2.43 3.92 -29.55
C ALA A 68 -2.97 3.78 -28.11
N ILE A 69 -4.06 4.48 -27.78
CA ILE A 69 -4.73 4.37 -26.47
C ILE A 69 -5.45 3.02 -26.35
N GLU A 70 -6.20 2.60 -27.38
CA GLU A 70 -6.90 1.31 -27.38
C GLU A 70 -5.93 0.10 -27.27
N GLU A 71 -4.76 0.17 -27.92
CA GLU A 71 -3.75 -0.89 -27.82
C GLU A 71 -3.15 -0.97 -26.40
N LEU A 72 -2.94 0.19 -25.76
CA LEU A 72 -2.46 0.28 -24.39
C LEU A 72 -3.46 -0.29 -23.38
N GLU A 73 -4.75 0.00 -23.57
CA GLU A 73 -5.84 -0.52 -22.72
C GLU A 73 -5.93 -2.04 -22.78
N ASN A 74 -5.90 -2.61 -23.99
CA ASN A 74 -5.91 -4.07 -24.19
C ASN A 74 -4.69 -4.75 -23.57
N GLN A 75 -3.52 -4.10 -23.62
CA GLN A 75 -2.29 -4.62 -23.02
C GLN A 75 -2.34 -4.59 -21.47
N ILE A 76 -2.89 -3.52 -20.89
CA ILE A 76 -3.11 -3.37 -19.45
C ILE A 76 -4.11 -4.41 -18.95
N GLU A 77 -5.18 -4.67 -19.69
CA GLU A 77 -6.19 -5.67 -19.33
C GLU A 77 -5.59 -7.09 -19.33
N GLY A 78 -4.83 -7.45 -20.37
CA GLY A 78 -4.15 -8.73 -20.47
C GLY A 78 -3.12 -8.99 -19.36
N ASP A 79 -2.40 -7.95 -18.92
CA ASP A 79 -1.39 -8.04 -17.86
C ASP A 79 -2.00 -8.17 -16.44
N GLN A 80 -3.27 -7.77 -16.26
CA GLN A 80 -3.96 -7.81 -14.97
C GLN A 80 -4.74 -9.11 -14.71
N GLU A 81 -5.16 -9.83 -15.76
CA GLU A 81 -6.03 -11.02 -15.61
C GLU A 81 -5.42 -12.14 -14.74
N GLN A 82 -4.09 -12.28 -14.72
CA GLN A 82 -3.40 -13.36 -14.00
C GLN A 82 -3.14 -13.05 -12.52
N HIS A 83 -3.14 -11.78 -12.11
CA HIS A 83 -2.67 -11.38 -10.78
C HIS A 83 -3.79 -11.00 -9.80
N ILE A 84 -5.04 -10.84 -10.24
CA ILE A 84 -6.12 -10.34 -9.38
C ILE A 84 -7.40 -11.15 -9.57
N ARG A 85 -7.42 -12.42 -9.13
CA ARG A 85 -8.66 -13.22 -9.08
C ARG A 85 -8.82 -14.04 -7.81
N HIS A 86 -8.42 -13.53 -6.65
CA HIS A 86 -9.10 -13.99 -5.43
C HIS A 86 -10.41 -13.21 -5.32
N LYS A 87 -11.52 -13.92 -5.11
CA LYS A 87 -12.77 -13.25 -4.72
C LYS A 87 -12.45 -12.31 -3.55
N PRO A 88 -12.97 -11.08 -3.52
CA PRO A 88 -12.80 -10.21 -2.37
C PRO A 88 -13.16 -10.97 -1.11
N ILE A 89 -12.22 -11.03 -0.16
CA ILE A 89 -12.49 -11.61 1.14
C ILE A 89 -13.56 -10.71 1.77
N LYS A 90 -14.66 -11.31 2.23
CA LYS A 90 -15.71 -10.56 2.91
C LYS A 90 -15.08 -9.90 4.13
N VAL A 91 -15.01 -8.56 4.09
CA VAL A 91 -14.55 -7.78 5.24
C VAL A 91 -15.58 -7.95 6.34
N ALA A 92 -15.12 -8.16 7.58
CA ALA A 92 -16.00 -8.24 8.73
C ALA A 92 -16.89 -6.99 8.79
N THR A 93 -18.20 -7.20 8.89
CA THR A 93 -19.19 -6.11 8.86
C THR A 93 -19.27 -5.36 10.19
N HIS A 94 -18.75 -5.96 11.26
CA HIS A 94 -18.77 -5.42 12.61
C HIS A 94 -17.46 -4.69 12.94
N GLN A 95 -17.59 -3.52 13.57
CA GLN A 95 -16.46 -2.69 14.02
C GLN A 95 -15.75 -3.28 15.26
N ASP A 96 -16.44 -4.11 16.04
CA ASP A 96 -15.91 -4.79 17.21
C ASP A 96 -16.14 -6.30 17.03
N PRO A 97 -15.11 -7.16 17.19
CA PRO A 97 -15.30 -8.61 17.14
C PRO A 97 -16.18 -9.12 18.28
N PHE A 98 -16.33 -8.37 19.38
CA PHE A 98 -17.14 -8.80 20.52
C PHE A 98 -18.62 -8.38 20.35
N PRO A 99 -19.57 -9.33 20.39
CA PRO A 99 -21.00 -9.02 20.20
C PRO A 99 -21.60 -8.20 21.35
N ASN A 100 -20.97 -8.21 22.53
CA ASN A 100 -21.40 -7.36 23.64
C ASN A 100 -20.20 -6.90 24.50
N PRO A 101 -20.36 -5.81 25.29
CA PRO A 101 -19.31 -5.29 26.15
C PRO A 101 -18.85 -6.27 27.24
N ASN A 102 -19.72 -7.17 27.68
CA ASN A 102 -19.39 -8.15 28.72
C ASN A 102 -18.37 -9.18 28.24
N HIS A 103 -18.51 -9.68 27.00
CA HIS A 103 -17.53 -10.59 26.39
C HIS A 103 -16.18 -9.91 26.22
N LYS A 104 -16.16 -8.64 25.84
CA LYS A 104 -14.93 -7.84 25.75
C LYS A 104 -14.24 -7.70 27.11
N ASN A 105 -14.98 -7.36 28.15
CA ASN A 105 -14.43 -7.24 29.50
C ASN A 105 -13.91 -8.58 30.03
N LEU A 106 -14.65 -9.66 29.79
CA LEU A 106 -14.24 -11.02 30.16
C LEU A 106 -12.97 -11.41 29.40
N PHE A 107 -12.90 -11.16 28.09
CA PHE A 107 -11.70 -11.38 27.27
C PHE A 107 -10.49 -10.63 27.83
N LEU A 108 -10.62 -9.33 28.11
CA LEU A 108 -9.53 -8.51 28.64
C LEU A 108 -9.06 -9.01 30.02
N THR A 109 -9.99 -9.44 30.86
CA THR A 109 -9.69 -9.99 32.20
C THR A 109 -8.88 -11.29 32.07
N ILE A 110 -9.37 -12.24 31.28
CA ILE A 110 -8.69 -13.52 31.06
C ILE A 110 -7.33 -13.31 30.38
N LEU A 111 -7.23 -12.42 29.40
CA LEU A 111 -5.98 -12.11 28.72
C LEU A 111 -4.93 -11.58 29.70
N GLN A 112 -5.35 -10.73 30.65
CA GLN A 112 -4.46 -10.22 31.69
C GLN A 112 -4.00 -11.33 32.65
N GLU A 113 -4.89 -12.23 33.04
CA GLU A 113 -4.56 -13.39 33.88
C GLU A 113 -3.58 -14.36 33.18
N VAL A 114 -3.86 -14.72 31.93
CA VAL A 114 -3.01 -15.60 31.11
C VAL A 114 -1.63 -14.98 30.90
N ARG A 115 -1.58 -13.67 30.66
CA ARG A 115 -0.33 -12.93 30.53
C ARG A 115 0.48 -12.93 31.82
N ASN A 116 -0.17 -12.70 32.96
CA ASN A 116 0.49 -12.72 34.27
C ASN A 116 0.99 -14.13 34.64
N ALA A 117 0.26 -15.17 34.21
CA ALA A 117 0.65 -16.57 34.41
C ALA A 117 1.75 -17.03 33.44
N GLY A 118 2.09 -16.26 32.42
CA GLY A 118 3.11 -16.62 31.42
C GLY A 118 2.72 -17.83 30.56
N LEU A 119 1.41 -18.10 30.40
CA LEU A 119 0.93 -19.26 29.66
C LEU A 119 1.02 -19.00 28.15
N ILE A 120 1.79 -19.82 27.44
CA ILE A 120 1.89 -19.77 25.98
C ILE A 120 1.09 -20.93 25.39
N PRO A 121 0.00 -20.68 24.64
CA PRO A 121 -0.75 -21.73 23.94
C PRO A 121 0.13 -22.48 22.92
N ALA A 122 -0.13 -23.79 22.76
CA ALA A 122 0.54 -24.63 21.76
C ALA A 122 -0.26 -24.67 20.45
N GLY A 123 0.40 -25.00 19.35
CA GLY A 123 -0.15 -25.11 18.00
C GLY A 123 -0.06 -23.82 17.18
N TYR A 124 0.63 -22.79 17.66
CA TYR A 124 0.67 -21.46 17.02
C TYR A 124 2.07 -21.00 16.59
N GLY A 125 3.11 -21.81 16.80
CA GLY A 125 4.48 -21.48 16.45
C GLY A 125 5.12 -20.43 17.39
N ALA A 126 4.56 -20.21 18.57
CA ALA A 126 5.08 -19.25 19.56
C ALA A 126 5.91 -19.90 20.66
N ARG A 127 5.91 -21.23 20.73
CA ARG A 127 6.68 -22.00 21.71
C ARG A 127 8.04 -22.40 21.12
N ALA A 128 9.07 -22.39 21.95
CA ALA A 128 10.42 -22.77 21.54
C ALA A 128 10.50 -24.21 21.01
N GLU A 129 9.64 -25.11 21.52
CA GLU A 129 9.54 -26.50 21.06
C GLU A 129 8.97 -26.64 19.65
N GLU A 130 8.31 -25.59 19.13
CA GLU A 130 7.69 -25.57 17.80
C GLU A 130 8.61 -24.98 16.73
N TRP A 131 9.76 -24.44 17.12
CA TRP A 131 10.70 -23.79 16.21
C TRP A 131 11.70 -24.79 15.64
N GLU A 132 11.76 -24.84 14.31
CA GLU A 132 12.79 -25.61 13.61
C GLU A 132 14.16 -24.96 13.85
N GLY A 133 15.09 -25.69 14.49
CA GLY A 133 16.43 -25.19 14.81
C GLY A 133 16.54 -24.41 16.13
N GLY A 134 15.47 -24.29 16.92
CA GLY A 134 15.50 -23.72 18.27
C GLY A 134 15.70 -22.21 18.34
N GLN A 135 15.57 -21.50 17.21
CA GLN A 135 15.65 -20.05 17.13
C GLN A 135 14.32 -19.46 16.67
N TYR A 136 14.01 -18.27 17.18
CA TYR A 136 12.80 -17.54 16.80
C TYR A 136 12.94 -16.96 15.39
N LEU A 137 12.15 -17.51 14.46
CA LEU A 137 11.92 -17.16 13.05
C LEU A 137 12.89 -16.16 12.38
N GLU A 138 13.59 -16.64 11.36
CA GLU A 138 14.19 -15.81 10.31
C GLU A 138 13.36 -15.97 9.03
N GLU A 139 12.83 -14.88 8.47
CA GLU A 139 12.06 -14.94 7.22
C GLU A 139 12.87 -14.37 6.03
N SER A 140 12.94 -15.15 4.95
CA SER A 140 13.53 -14.71 3.69
C SER A 140 12.45 -14.17 2.75
N ILE A 141 12.49 -12.88 2.45
CA ILE A 141 11.59 -12.26 1.46
C ILE A 141 12.27 -12.30 0.09
N LYS A 142 11.65 -12.98 -0.87
CA LYS A 142 12.09 -12.96 -2.27
C LYS A 142 11.58 -11.69 -2.94
N PHE A 143 12.49 -10.79 -3.29
CA PHE A 143 12.10 -9.48 -3.86
C PHE A 143 12.45 -9.32 -5.35
N SER A 144 12.87 -10.38 -6.05
CA SER A 144 13.24 -10.29 -7.46
C SER A 144 12.93 -11.55 -8.27
N LYS A 145 12.57 -11.36 -9.56
CA LYS A 145 12.50 -12.41 -10.59
C LYS A 145 13.81 -13.24 -10.70
N LYS A 146 14.96 -12.68 -10.27
CA LYS A 146 16.26 -13.36 -10.25
C LYS A 146 16.59 -14.05 -8.90
N LYS A 147 15.60 -14.37 -8.06
CA LYS A 147 15.77 -15.06 -6.76
C LYS A 147 16.71 -14.34 -5.78
N LYS A 148 16.73 -13.01 -5.79
CA LYS A 148 17.39 -12.27 -4.70
C LYS A 148 16.52 -12.37 -3.45
N GLU A 149 17.13 -12.86 -2.38
CA GLU A 149 16.51 -13.03 -1.07
C GLU A 149 17.02 -11.94 -0.14
N LEU A 150 16.09 -11.28 0.55
CA LEU A 150 16.39 -10.40 1.67
C LEU A 150 16.06 -11.19 2.94
N ILE A 151 17.07 -11.47 3.75
CA ILE A 151 16.88 -12.07 5.07
C ILE A 151 16.46 -10.94 6.01
N VAL A 152 15.24 -11.03 6.52
CA VAL A 152 14.76 -10.14 7.57
C VAL A 152 14.93 -10.87 8.88
N THR A 153 15.97 -10.50 9.63
CA THR A 153 16.14 -10.96 11.00
C THR A 153 15.04 -10.33 11.85
N LEU A 154 14.23 -11.13 12.54
CA LEU A 154 13.21 -10.66 13.47
C LEU A 154 13.76 -10.75 14.90
N PRO A 155 14.23 -9.64 15.50
CA PRO A 155 14.79 -9.69 16.86
C PRO A 155 13.78 -10.23 17.85
N SER A 156 14.15 -11.33 18.51
CA SER A 156 13.27 -12.04 19.43
C SER A 156 12.81 -11.14 20.57
N GLU A 157 13.63 -10.19 21.02
CA GLU A 157 13.35 -9.25 22.10
C GLU A 157 12.16 -8.33 21.79
N ILE A 158 11.90 -8.08 20.50
CA ILE A 158 10.83 -7.20 20.03
C ILE A 158 9.62 -8.01 19.58
N TRP A 159 9.86 -9.07 18.81
CA TRP A 159 8.80 -9.78 18.12
C TRP A 159 8.19 -10.92 18.95
N LEU A 160 8.99 -11.63 19.75
CA LEU A 160 8.50 -12.75 20.55
C LEU A 160 7.44 -12.30 21.58
N PRO A 161 7.62 -11.20 22.35
CA PRO A 161 6.58 -10.74 23.26
C PRO A 161 5.26 -10.39 22.56
N ARG A 162 5.35 -9.87 21.32
CA ARG A 162 4.17 -9.53 20.51
C ARG A 162 3.48 -10.76 19.97
N ALA A 163 4.24 -11.73 19.47
CA ALA A 163 3.72 -13.00 19.00
C ALA A 163 3.03 -13.78 20.13
N ILE A 164 3.65 -13.86 21.31
CA ILE A 164 3.04 -14.48 22.49
C ILE A 164 1.71 -13.81 22.82
N LEU A 165 1.68 -12.48 22.88
CA LEU A 165 0.45 -11.74 23.19
C LEU A 165 -0.64 -11.99 22.14
N TRP A 166 -0.27 -12.03 20.86
CA TRP A 166 -1.18 -12.31 19.77
C TRP A 166 -1.75 -13.74 19.87
N VAL A 167 -0.91 -14.73 20.11
CA VAL A 167 -1.34 -16.13 20.28
C VAL A 167 -2.25 -16.29 21.50
N GLN A 168 -1.89 -15.67 22.63
CA GLN A 168 -2.72 -15.67 23.84
C GLN A 168 -4.11 -15.08 23.55
N ALA A 169 -4.16 -13.92 22.88
CA ALA A 169 -5.41 -13.30 22.49
C ALA A 169 -6.24 -14.20 21.56
N LEU A 170 -5.62 -14.80 20.55
CA LEU A 170 -6.28 -15.65 19.57
C LEU A 170 -6.88 -16.92 20.20
N ASP A 171 -6.12 -17.64 21.03
CA ASP A 171 -6.59 -18.85 21.73
C ASP A 171 -7.79 -18.51 22.63
N ILE A 172 -7.74 -17.40 23.38
CA ILE A 172 -8.87 -16.96 24.20
C ILE A 172 -10.07 -16.61 23.32
N MET A 173 -9.90 -15.87 22.23
CA MET A 173 -11.01 -15.52 21.32
C MET A 173 -11.70 -16.75 20.73
N MET A 174 -10.93 -17.78 20.35
CA MET A 174 -11.49 -19.04 19.84
C MET A 174 -12.23 -19.81 20.93
N ARG A 175 -11.70 -19.88 22.16
CA ARG A 175 -12.38 -20.53 23.28
C ARG A 175 -13.65 -19.82 23.72
N LEU A 176 -13.70 -18.50 23.59
CA LEU A 176 -14.89 -17.70 23.88
C LEU A 176 -15.93 -17.74 22.75
N GLY A 177 -15.64 -18.38 21.62
CA GLY A 177 -16.55 -18.49 20.48
C GLY A 177 -16.77 -17.19 19.72
N VAL A 178 -15.84 -16.24 19.81
CA VAL A 178 -15.97 -14.88 19.23
C VAL A 178 -15.64 -14.85 17.73
N GLY A 179 -15.14 -15.96 17.17
CA GLY A 179 -14.65 -16.04 15.78
C GLY A 179 -15.59 -16.68 14.75
N GLU A 180 -16.80 -17.14 15.14
CA GLU A 180 -17.73 -17.82 14.23
C GLU A 180 -18.99 -16.98 13.95
N HIS A 181 -18.87 -15.93 13.14
CA HIS A 181 -20.01 -15.22 12.54
C HIS A 181 -19.75 -14.85 11.07
#